data_AF-A0A2A5NY80-F1
#
_entry.id   AF-A0A2A5NY80-F1
#
_cell.length_a   1.000
_cell.length_b   1.000
_cell.length_c   1.000
_cell.angle_alpha   90.00
_cell.angle_beta   90.00
_cell.angle_gamma   90.00
#
_symmetry.space_group_name_H-M   'P 1'
#
loop_
_entity.id
_entity.type
_entity.pdbx_description
1 polymer ?
#
loop_
_entity_poly.entity_id
_entity_poly.type
_entity_poly.pdbx_seq_one_letter_code
_entity_poly.pdbx_strand_id
1 'polypeptide(L)'
;MVGGLKLRWGDPELIARLVRMTAYREGLGSLLAEGTARMARLVGGEAERLAPHVKGLELPAYDPRGAKGMALAYATSNRGGCHLRAYVVMSELFSIPRYVDPGSYEGLPPEGLRGHVGAVQHTPIRGPGEL
;
A
#
# COMPACT_ATOMS: atom_id res chain seq x y z
N MET A 1 -26.27 7.52 -6.27
CA MET A 1 -26.41 7.42 -4.79
C MET A 1 -26.40 5.96 -4.42
N VAL A 2 -25.86 5.60 -3.26
CA VAL A 2 -25.85 4.22 -2.74
C VAL A 2 -26.48 4.23 -1.35
N GLY A 3 -27.60 3.54 -1.16
CA GLY A 3 -28.32 3.54 0.12
C GLY A 3 -28.68 4.94 0.63
N GLY A 4 -29.07 5.86 -0.27
CA GLY A 4 -29.35 7.26 0.06
C GLY A 4 -28.12 8.13 0.32
N LEU A 5 -26.90 7.59 0.18
CA LEU A 5 -25.65 8.34 0.34
C LEU A 5 -25.10 8.79 -1.01
N LYS A 6 -24.55 10.02 -1.05
CA LYS A 6 -23.73 10.50 -2.15
C LYS A 6 -22.26 10.31 -1.78
N LEU A 7 -21.66 9.22 -2.28
CA LEU A 7 -20.24 8.93 -2.07
C LEU A 7 -19.39 9.90 -2.89
N ARG A 8 -18.47 10.61 -2.23
CA ARG A 8 -17.53 11.55 -2.85
C ARG A 8 -16.19 11.54 -2.10
N TRP A 9 -15.11 11.78 -2.82
CA TRP A 9 -13.79 11.97 -2.23
C TRP A 9 -13.73 13.28 -1.43
N GLY A 10 -12.92 13.31 -0.37
CA GLY A 10 -12.66 14.52 0.41
C GLY A 10 -13.80 14.97 1.33
N ASP A 11 -14.66 14.05 1.79
CA ASP A 11 -15.77 14.34 2.70
C ASP A 11 -15.54 13.69 4.08
N PRO A 12 -15.00 14.43 5.07
CA PRO A 12 -14.64 13.87 6.37
C PRO A 12 -15.86 13.44 7.19
N GLU A 13 -16.98 14.16 7.10
CA GLU A 13 -18.22 13.81 7.79
C GLU A 13 -18.80 12.50 7.27
N LEU A 14 -18.78 12.31 5.95
CA LEU A 14 -19.17 11.04 5.32
C LEU A 14 -18.25 9.91 5.75
N ILE A 15 -16.93 10.12 5.79
CA ILE A 15 -15.97 9.09 6.24
C ILE A 15 -16.29 8.66 7.68
N ALA A 16 -16.45 9.61 8.61
CA ALA A 16 -16.78 9.30 10.00
C ALA A 16 -18.12 8.54 10.12
N ARG A 17 -19.11 8.90 9.29
CA ARG A 17 -20.38 8.20 9.22
C ARG A 17 -20.23 6.76 8.70
N LEU A 18 -19.45 6.55 7.63
CA LEU A 18 -19.21 5.24 7.06
C LEU A 18 -18.47 4.33 8.04
N VAL A 19 -17.49 4.84 8.79
CA VAL A 19 -16.80 4.08 9.86
C VAL A 19 -17.80 3.55 10.89
N ARG A 20 -18.70 4.41 11.38
CA ARG A 20 -19.75 3.99 12.32
C ARG A 20 -20.68 2.94 11.71
N MET A 21 -21.16 3.18 10.49
CA MET A 21 -22.05 2.24 9.80
C MET A 21 -21.38 0.87 9.60
N THR A 22 -20.09 0.85 9.27
CA THR A 22 -19.30 -0.39 9.16
C THR A 22 -19.22 -1.12 10.50
N ALA A 23 -18.94 -0.40 11.59
CA ALA A 23 -18.83 -1.00 12.93
C ALA A 23 -20.13 -1.66 13.40
N TYR A 24 -21.28 -1.04 13.11
CA TYR A 24 -22.61 -1.55 13.50
C TYR A 24 -23.32 -2.35 12.41
N ARG A 25 -22.70 -2.55 11.24
CA ARG A 25 -23.29 -3.21 10.07
C ARG A 25 -24.67 -2.63 9.71
N GLU A 26 -24.73 -1.31 9.56
CA GLU A 26 -25.95 -0.58 9.21
C GLU A 26 -25.96 -0.20 7.72
N GLY A 27 -26.98 -0.63 6.97
CA GLY A 27 -27.14 -0.29 5.55
C GLY A 27 -25.90 -0.64 4.72
N LEU A 28 -25.29 0.36 4.06
CA LEU A 28 -24.04 0.17 3.31
C LEU A 28 -22.88 -0.34 4.17
N GLY A 29 -22.91 -0.08 5.48
CA GLY A 29 -21.92 -0.54 6.44
C GLY A 29 -21.80 -2.07 6.50
N SER A 30 -22.88 -2.81 6.27
CA SER A 30 -22.85 -4.27 6.21
C SER A 30 -21.95 -4.78 5.09
N LEU A 31 -21.95 -4.10 3.94
CA LEU A 31 -21.12 -4.42 2.80
C LEU A 31 -19.65 -4.00 3.06
N LEU A 32 -19.43 -2.81 3.63
CA LEU A 32 -18.09 -2.32 3.98
C LEU A 32 -17.40 -3.23 5.03
N ALA A 33 -18.17 -3.79 5.95
CA ALA A 33 -17.66 -4.67 7.01
C ALA A 33 -17.11 -6.01 6.49
N GLU A 34 -17.36 -6.35 5.22
CA GLU A 34 -16.78 -7.54 4.59
C GLU A 34 -15.30 -7.37 4.20
N GLY A 35 -14.77 -6.15 4.24
CA GLY A 35 -13.42 -5.85 3.78
C GLY A 35 -13.32 -5.83 2.26
N THR A 36 -12.23 -5.25 1.76
CA THR A 36 -12.11 -4.81 0.36
C THR A 36 -12.26 -5.97 -0.62
N ALA A 37 -11.62 -7.11 -0.34
CA ALA A 37 -11.62 -8.27 -1.23
C ALA A 37 -13.00 -8.93 -1.36
N ARG A 38 -13.71 -9.13 -0.24
CA ARG A 38 -15.04 -9.74 -0.27
C ARG A 38 -16.09 -8.77 -0.79
N MET A 39 -16.02 -7.50 -0.37
CA MET A 39 -16.88 -6.44 -0.90
C MET A 39 -16.78 -6.34 -2.41
N ALA A 40 -15.57 -6.35 -2.98
CA ALA A 40 -15.38 -6.23 -4.42
C ALA A 40 -16.03 -7.39 -5.20
N ARG A 41 -15.90 -8.62 -4.71
CA ARG A 41 -16.58 -9.80 -5.30
C ARG A 41 -18.10 -9.71 -5.21
N LEU A 42 -18.63 -9.20 -4.10
CA LEU A 42 -20.08 -9.00 -3.92
C LEU A 42 -20.64 -7.91 -4.82
N VAL A 43 -19.88 -6.83 -5.03
CA VAL A 43 -20.25 -5.73 -5.94
C VAL A 43 -20.15 -6.18 -7.39
N GLY A 44 -19.14 -6.98 -7.73
CA GLY A 44 -18.90 -7.50 -9.08
C GLY A 44 -18.41 -6.45 -10.07
N GLY A 45 -18.37 -6.84 -11.36
CA GLY A 45 -17.91 -5.98 -12.45
C GLY A 45 -16.45 -5.55 -12.27
N GLU A 46 -16.17 -4.26 -12.50
CA GLU A 46 -14.81 -3.70 -12.38
C GLU A 46 -14.31 -3.59 -10.93
N ALA A 47 -15.17 -3.82 -9.92
CA ALA A 47 -14.79 -3.65 -8.52
C ALA A 47 -13.62 -4.55 -8.11
N GLU A 48 -13.57 -5.79 -8.62
CA GLU A 48 -12.46 -6.72 -8.33
C GLU A 48 -11.12 -6.22 -8.88
N ARG A 49 -11.11 -5.53 -10.03
CA ARG A 49 -9.89 -4.93 -10.60
C ARG A 49 -9.45 -3.66 -9.86
N LEU A 50 -10.37 -3.00 -9.17
CA LEU A 50 -10.13 -1.75 -8.44
C LEU A 50 -9.82 -1.94 -6.95
N ALA A 51 -9.76 -3.18 -6.48
CA ALA A 51 -9.63 -3.54 -5.07
C ALA A 51 -8.16 -3.82 -4.66
N PRO A 52 -7.42 -2.87 -4.07
CA PRO A 52 -6.01 -3.05 -3.74
C PRO A 52 -5.83 -3.95 -2.52
N HIS A 53 -5.58 -5.23 -2.73
CA HIS A 53 -5.29 -6.18 -1.66
C HIS A 53 -4.33 -7.29 -2.11
N VAL A 54 -3.67 -7.95 -1.15
CA VAL A 54 -2.96 -9.23 -1.38
C VAL A 54 -3.46 -10.25 -0.37
N LYS A 55 -3.90 -11.41 -0.86
CA LYS A 55 -4.52 -12.50 -0.05
C LYS A 55 -5.67 -12.02 0.85
N GLY A 56 -6.43 -11.02 0.41
CA GLY A 56 -7.58 -10.47 1.12
C GLY A 56 -7.28 -9.36 2.13
N LEU A 57 -6.01 -9.04 2.39
CA LEU A 57 -5.62 -7.92 3.24
C LEU A 57 -5.30 -6.68 2.40
N GLU A 58 -5.85 -5.53 2.80
CA GLU A 58 -5.66 -4.22 2.19
C GLU A 58 -4.18 -3.83 2.11
N LEU A 59 -3.77 -3.23 0.98
CA LEU A 59 -2.43 -2.68 0.85
C LEU A 59 -2.21 -1.51 1.83
N PRO A 60 -1.01 -1.37 2.42
CA PRO A 60 -0.69 -0.25 3.30
C PRO A 60 -0.29 1.00 2.51
N ALA A 61 0.16 2.05 3.22
CA ALA A 61 0.40 3.40 2.69
C ALA A 61 1.58 3.57 1.70
N TYR A 62 2.12 2.50 1.10
CA TYR A 62 3.20 2.61 0.12
C TYR A 62 2.81 1.95 -1.20
N ASP A 63 2.83 2.74 -2.26
CA ASP A 63 2.49 2.30 -3.60
C ASP A 63 3.58 1.36 -4.16
N PRO A 64 3.25 0.11 -4.51
CA PRO A 64 4.24 -0.86 -5.00
C PRO A 64 4.87 -0.48 -6.34
N ARG A 65 4.27 0.45 -7.11
CA ARG A 65 4.83 0.89 -8.40
C ARG A 65 6.13 1.68 -8.24
N GLY A 66 6.34 2.31 -7.09
CA GLY A 66 7.55 3.08 -6.77
C GLY A 66 8.56 2.35 -5.89
N ALA A 67 8.31 1.08 -5.54
CA ALA A 67 9.16 0.29 -4.64
C ALA A 67 9.01 -1.20 -4.94
N LYS A 68 9.87 -1.73 -5.82
CA LYS A 68 9.77 -3.13 -6.29
C LYS A 68 9.99 -4.15 -5.18
N GLY A 69 10.91 -3.89 -4.26
CA GLY A 69 11.12 -4.71 -3.07
C GLY A 69 9.86 -4.78 -2.21
N MET A 70 9.19 -3.64 -1.99
CA MET A 70 7.90 -3.61 -1.29
C MET A 70 6.81 -4.38 -2.02
N ALA A 71 6.75 -4.30 -3.35
CA ALA A 71 5.80 -5.08 -4.15
C ALA A 71 6.00 -6.59 -3.91
N LEU A 72 7.26 -7.05 -3.91
CA LEU A 72 7.60 -8.44 -3.61
C LEU A 72 7.25 -8.82 -2.17
N ALA A 73 7.54 -7.95 -1.20
CA ALA A 73 7.16 -8.13 0.20
C ALA A 73 5.65 -8.34 0.37
N TYR A 74 4.82 -7.52 -0.29
CA TYR A 74 3.37 -7.69 -0.26
C TYR A 74 2.95 -9.02 -0.87
N ALA A 75 3.47 -9.36 -2.05
CA ALA A 75 3.12 -10.57 -2.79
C ALA A 75 3.43 -11.84 -1.99
N THR A 76 4.56 -11.87 -1.28
CA THR A 76 5.08 -13.06 -0.58
C THR A 76 4.70 -13.14 0.90
N SER A 77 4.26 -12.05 1.52
CA SER A 77 3.84 -12.03 2.91
C SER A 77 2.78 -13.11 3.22
N ASN A 78 3.00 -13.81 4.33
CA ASN A 78 2.16 -14.93 4.78
C ASN A 78 0.76 -14.50 5.24
N ARG A 79 0.58 -13.23 5.62
CA ARG A 79 -0.70 -12.68 6.11
C ARG A 79 -1.41 -11.74 5.14
N GLY A 80 -0.92 -11.64 3.90
CA GLY A 80 -1.42 -10.69 2.89
C GLY A 80 -0.61 -9.39 2.81
N GLY A 81 -1.16 -8.37 2.14
CA GLY A 81 -0.49 -7.11 1.78
C GLY A 81 0.03 -6.34 3.00
N CYS A 82 1.26 -6.61 3.42
CA CYS A 82 1.79 -6.13 4.69
C CYS A 82 3.23 -5.65 4.57
N HIS A 83 3.53 -4.49 5.14
CA HIS A 83 4.87 -3.92 5.19
C HIS A 83 5.67 -4.29 6.45
N LEU A 84 5.03 -4.78 7.51
CA LEU A 84 5.70 -5.10 8.78
C LEU A 84 6.43 -6.45 8.77
N ARG A 85 6.15 -7.34 7.81
CA ARG A 85 6.89 -8.61 7.65
C ARG A 85 8.19 -8.45 6.88
N ALA A 86 8.27 -7.43 6.04
CA ALA A 86 9.49 -7.00 5.37
C ALA A 86 9.34 -5.50 5.08
N TYR A 87 10.05 -4.67 5.83
CA TYR A 87 9.89 -3.22 5.79
C TYR A 87 10.96 -2.56 4.90
N VAL A 88 11.05 -3.05 3.65
CA VAL A 88 12.11 -2.67 2.70
C VAL A 88 11.95 -1.25 2.17
N VAL A 89 10.76 -0.64 2.32
CA VAL A 89 10.51 0.79 2.05
C VAL A 89 11.49 1.69 2.81
N MET A 90 11.97 1.24 3.97
CA MET A 90 12.96 1.98 4.74
C MET A 90 14.24 2.21 3.94
N SER A 91 14.69 1.21 3.18
CA SER A 91 15.88 1.32 2.33
C SER A 91 15.55 1.88 0.95
N GLU A 92 14.42 1.45 0.36
CA GLU A 92 14.03 1.84 -1.01
C GLU A 92 13.59 3.32 -1.12
N LEU A 93 12.90 3.84 -0.11
CA LEU A 93 12.34 5.20 -0.15
C LEU A 93 13.03 6.14 0.83
N PHE A 94 13.38 5.65 2.01
CA PHE A 94 13.97 6.48 3.07
C PHE A 94 15.50 6.35 3.19
N SER A 95 16.13 5.47 2.41
CA SER A 95 17.59 5.22 2.42
C SER A 95 18.17 4.78 3.77
N ILE A 96 17.36 4.13 4.60
CA ILE A 96 17.73 3.66 5.95
C ILE A 96 17.70 2.11 5.97
N PRO A 97 18.74 1.43 6.46
CA PRO A 97 20.06 1.96 6.85
C PRO A 97 20.97 2.30 5.65
N ARG A 98 20.53 1.98 4.43
CA ARG A 98 21.22 2.29 3.17
C ARG A 98 20.20 2.51 2.06
N TYR A 99 20.62 3.21 1.02
CA TYR A 99 19.84 3.33 -0.20
C TYR A 99 19.83 1.99 -0.97
N VAL A 100 18.65 1.61 -1.47
CA VAL A 100 18.46 0.53 -2.43
C VAL A 100 17.63 1.12 -3.56
N ASP A 101 18.09 1.01 -4.80
CA ASP A 101 17.34 1.52 -5.95
C ASP A 101 16.01 0.76 -6.10
N PRO A 102 14.84 1.43 -5.91
CA PRO A 102 13.54 0.77 -6.03
C PRO A 102 13.21 0.33 -7.46
N GLY A 103 13.91 0.85 -8.46
CA GLY A 103 13.79 0.48 -9.86
C GLY A 103 14.66 -0.72 -10.26
N SER A 104 15.62 -1.10 -9.43
CA SER A 104 16.57 -2.17 -9.72
C SER A 104 16.01 -3.56 -9.37
N TYR A 105 16.47 -4.57 -10.11
CA TYR A 105 16.35 -5.99 -9.73
C TYR A 105 17.63 -6.53 -9.11
N GLU A 106 18.72 -5.78 -9.19
CA GLU A 106 20.03 -6.08 -8.60
C GLU A 106 20.14 -5.43 -7.21
N GLY A 107 20.62 -6.18 -6.22
CA GLY A 107 20.73 -5.71 -4.83
C GLY A 107 19.54 -6.09 -3.93
N LEU A 108 18.52 -6.76 -4.46
CA LEU A 108 17.58 -7.55 -3.65
C LEU A 108 18.38 -8.73 -3.09
N PRO A 109 18.72 -8.77 -1.79
CA PRO A 109 19.74 -9.69 -1.31
C PRO A 109 19.25 -11.14 -1.50
N PRO A 110 19.98 -11.98 -2.26
CA PRO A 110 19.71 -13.41 -2.29
C PRO A 110 20.05 -14.08 -0.96
N GLU A 111 20.95 -13.47 -0.18
CA GLU A 111 21.60 -14.09 0.98
C GLU A 111 21.85 -13.04 2.08
N GLY A 112 21.67 -13.45 3.33
CA GLY A 112 21.70 -12.59 4.50
C GLY A 112 23.04 -11.87 4.75
N LEU A 113 22.92 -10.69 5.35
CA LEU A 113 23.84 -10.10 6.34
C LEU A 113 25.34 -10.49 6.22
N ARG A 114 26.09 -9.86 5.32
CA ARG A 114 27.50 -9.48 5.60
C ARG A 114 27.77 -8.09 5.06
N GLY A 115 28.53 -7.34 5.85
CA GLY A 115 28.44 -5.89 5.97
C GLY A 115 28.89 -5.10 4.74
N HIS A 116 28.29 -3.92 4.61
CA HIS A 116 28.95 -2.70 4.14
C HIS A 116 28.17 -1.53 4.70
N VAL A 117 28.71 -0.96 5.78
CA VAL A 117 28.42 0.39 6.25
C VAL A 117 29.27 1.30 5.38
N GLY A 118 28.66 2.07 4.48
CA GLY A 118 29.40 2.98 3.62
C GLY A 118 28.57 3.50 2.46
N ALA A 119 28.53 4.83 2.36
CA ALA A 119 27.92 5.64 1.30
C ALA A 119 26.42 5.92 1.43
N VAL A 120 26.08 6.87 2.30
CA VAL A 120 25.04 7.85 1.99
C VAL A 120 25.56 8.63 0.78
N GLN A 121 25.23 8.19 -0.44
CA GLN A 121 25.35 9.06 -1.59
C GLN A 121 24.18 10.03 -1.53
N HIS A 122 24.48 11.26 -1.11
CA HIS A 122 23.64 12.42 -1.41
C HIS A 122 23.43 12.46 -2.92
N THR A 123 22.27 12.03 -3.40
CA THR A 123 21.79 12.46 -4.71
C THR A 123 21.55 13.97 -4.60
N PRO A 124 22.23 14.83 -5.37
CA PRO A 124 21.93 16.25 -5.36
C PRO A 124 20.49 16.42 -5.83
N ILE A 125 19.68 17.10 -5.03
CA ILE A 125 18.37 17.58 -5.48
C ILE A 125 18.67 18.60 -6.58
N ARG A 126 18.39 18.29 -7.85
CA ARG A 126 18.45 19.28 -8.92
C ARG A 126 17.53 20.44 -8.54
N GLY A 127 18.11 21.63 -8.43
CA GLY A 127 17.34 22.86 -8.20
C GLY A 127 16.46 23.19 -9.41
N PRO A 128 15.37 23.94 -9.23
CA PRO A 128 14.53 24.36 -10.34
C PRO A 128 15.32 25.35 -11.21
N GLY A 129 15.78 24.89 -12.38
CA GLY A 129 16.51 25.74 -13.33
C GLY A 129 17.32 25.04 -14.42
N GLU A 130 17.53 23.73 -14.37
CA GLU A 130 18.32 23.02 -15.40
C GLU A 130 17.41 22.21 -16.34
N LEU A 131 16.96 22.88 -17.41
CA LEU A 131 16.59 22.29 -18.70
C LEU A 131 17.77 22.45 -19.66
#